data_AF-A0A924SNS4-F1
#
_entry.id   AF-A0A924SNS4-F1
#
_cell.length_a   1.000
_cell.length_b   1.000
_cell.length_c   1.000
_cell.angle_alpha   90.00
_cell.angle_beta   90.00
_cell.angle_gamma   90.00
#
_symmetry.space_group_name_H-M   'P 1'
#
loop_
_entity.id
_entity.type
_entity.pdbx_description
1 polymer ?
#
loop_
_entity_poly.entity_id
_entity_poly.type
_entity_poly.pdbx_seq_one_letter_code
_entity_poly.pdbx_strand_id
1 'polypeptide(L)'
;MNAPVDVSFFARAAKPLTSYRKYWAARFGTSKFLPMNRAEMDKLGWDSCDVIIVTGDAYVDHPSFGMSVIGRMLEMQGFRVGIIAQPDWQSADPFKALGKPNLFFGVTSGNMDSMINRYTADRKIRSDDAYTAGDIGGKRPDRAAIVYSQRCREAYKDVPIVLGGIEGSLRRIAHYDYWSDKVRRSVVVDAKCDLLLYGNAERAIVEVAHRLAAKEPIQSITDVRGTAFIRRSDDPTGRDWIEINSTSVDAPGRVESHINPYQTTSEQAAEQGTSCSKDDANPQGVPATAVVKMSPSLGDALARSQARELAKIKVPARDRSVIRLPSYEQVKADPVLYAHANRVLHLETNPGNARALVQAHGEGVTARDVWINPPPIPLTTAEMDTVFDLPYARSPHPAYADENGSHDGATKIPAWEMIRFSVNIMRGCFGGCTFCSITEHEGRIIQSRSEESIIREVEDIRDKVKGFTGTISDLGGPTANMYR
;
A
#
# COMPACT_ATOMS: atom_id res chain seq x y z
N MET A 1 -20.87 -19.86 19.48
CA MET A 1 -20.77 -18.93 18.34
C MET A 1 -20.30 -17.58 18.89
N ASN A 2 -19.00 -17.45 19.13
CA ASN A 2 -18.39 -16.16 19.43
C ASN A 2 -17.83 -15.67 18.09
N ALA A 3 -18.46 -14.67 17.48
CA ALA A 3 -17.82 -13.96 16.37
C ALA A 3 -16.46 -13.46 16.88
N PRO A 4 -15.36 -13.60 16.12
CA PRO A 4 -14.08 -13.03 16.53
C PRO A 4 -14.28 -11.53 16.71
N VAL A 5 -14.15 -11.07 17.95
CA VAL A 5 -14.25 -9.66 18.30
C VAL A 5 -13.10 -8.98 17.58
N ASP A 6 -13.43 -8.11 16.62
CA ASP A 6 -12.46 -7.25 15.95
C ASP A 6 -11.83 -6.33 17.01
N VAL A 7 -10.64 -6.72 17.48
CA VAL A 7 -9.88 -6.00 18.51
C VAL A 7 -9.24 -4.69 18.00
N SER A 8 -9.53 -4.28 16.76
CA SER A 8 -9.16 -2.95 16.29
C SER A 8 -10.24 -1.93 16.71
N PHE A 9 -9.95 -1.18 17.77
CA PHE A 9 -10.78 -0.08 18.31
C PHE A 9 -10.85 1.16 17.39
N PHE A 10 -10.90 0.98 16.06
CA PHE A 10 -11.05 2.08 15.11
C PHE A 10 -12.15 1.76 14.10
N ALA A 11 -13.03 2.73 13.84
CA ALA A 11 -14.15 2.57 12.92
C ALA A 11 -13.65 2.27 11.49
N ARG A 12 -13.85 1.02 11.03
CA ARG A 12 -13.59 0.61 9.64
C ARG A 12 -14.73 1.07 8.73
N ALA A 13 -14.88 2.38 8.58
CA ALA A 13 -15.85 2.98 7.65
C ALA A 13 -15.37 2.85 6.20
N ALA A 14 -15.23 1.61 5.73
CA ALA A 14 -14.85 1.28 4.36
C ALA A 14 -15.92 0.39 3.73
N LYS A 15 -16.21 0.64 2.45
CA LYS A 15 -17.16 -0.17 1.70
C LYS A 15 -16.64 -1.61 1.56
N PRO A 16 -17.41 -2.64 1.95
CA PRO A 16 -16.96 -4.03 1.86
C PRO A 16 -16.63 -4.44 0.43
N LEU A 17 -15.56 -5.22 0.23
CA LEU A 17 -15.13 -5.68 -1.10
C LEU A 17 -16.23 -6.43 -1.87
N THR A 18 -17.08 -7.18 -1.17
CA THR A 18 -18.17 -7.99 -1.74
C THR A 18 -19.46 -7.21 -2.00
N SER A 19 -19.54 -5.94 -1.59
CA SER A 19 -20.77 -5.13 -1.68
C SER A 19 -20.98 -4.44 -3.02
N TYR A 20 -19.97 -4.42 -3.89
CA TYR A 20 -20.07 -3.81 -5.20
C TYR A 20 -20.93 -4.68 -6.12
N ARG A 21 -21.80 -4.04 -6.91
CA ARG A 21 -22.51 -4.74 -7.98
C ARG A 21 -21.47 -5.21 -8.99
N LYS A 22 -21.43 -6.52 -9.25
CA LYS A 22 -20.51 -7.10 -10.23
C LYS A 22 -20.70 -6.44 -11.60
N TYR A 23 -19.59 -6.19 -12.26
CA TYR A 23 -19.54 -5.68 -13.62
C TYR A 23 -20.19 -6.69 -14.59
N TRP A 24 -20.72 -6.19 -15.71
CA TRP A 24 -21.56 -6.98 -16.62
C TRP A 24 -20.86 -8.24 -17.17
N ALA A 25 -19.52 -8.18 -17.27
CA ALA A 25 -18.72 -9.26 -17.84
C ALA A 25 -18.59 -10.47 -16.89
N ALA A 26 -19.09 -10.39 -15.65
CA ALA A 26 -19.23 -11.53 -14.74
C ALA A 26 -20.01 -12.71 -15.37
N ARG A 27 -20.83 -12.45 -16.39
CA ARG A 27 -21.56 -13.48 -17.16
C ARG A 27 -20.66 -14.51 -17.86
N PHE A 28 -19.39 -14.18 -18.10
CA PHE A 28 -18.42 -15.09 -18.71
C PHE A 28 -17.83 -16.10 -17.70
N GLY A 29 -18.14 -15.97 -16.41
CA GLY A 29 -17.61 -16.83 -15.36
C GLY A 29 -16.16 -16.52 -15.01
N THR A 30 -15.52 -17.45 -14.30
CA THR A 30 -14.13 -17.35 -13.83
C THR A 30 -13.21 -18.20 -14.69
N SER A 31 -12.07 -17.66 -15.07
CA SER A 31 -11.04 -18.35 -15.83
C SER A 31 -10.19 -19.26 -14.93
N LYS A 32 -9.65 -20.36 -15.48
CA LYS A 32 -8.66 -21.18 -14.73
C LYS A 32 -7.36 -20.42 -14.51
N PHE A 33 -6.94 -19.66 -15.51
CA PHE A 33 -5.85 -18.68 -15.47
C PHE A 33 -6.33 -17.43 -16.18
N LEU A 34 -5.90 -16.26 -15.70
CA LEU A 34 -6.11 -15.02 -16.44
C LEU A 34 -5.36 -15.11 -17.79
N PRO A 35 -5.98 -14.77 -18.93
CA PRO A 35 -5.37 -14.95 -20.24
C PRO A 35 -4.11 -14.10 -20.41
N MET A 36 -3.07 -14.70 -20.98
CA MET A 36 -1.80 -14.07 -21.35
C MET A 36 -1.67 -13.80 -22.85
N ASN A 37 -2.54 -14.36 -23.69
CA ASN A 37 -2.54 -14.14 -25.13
C ASN A 37 -3.97 -14.13 -25.71
N ARG A 38 -4.09 -13.73 -26.99
CA ARG A 38 -5.38 -13.68 -27.70
C ARG A 38 -6.07 -15.04 -27.83
N ALA A 39 -5.32 -16.12 -28.09
CA ALA A 39 -5.92 -17.44 -28.24
C ALA A 39 -6.59 -17.93 -26.93
N GLU A 40 -6.07 -17.55 -25.77
CA GLU A 40 -6.70 -17.81 -24.47
C GLU A 40 -7.95 -16.95 -24.25
N MET A 41 -7.94 -15.69 -24.70
CA MET A 41 -9.14 -14.85 -24.67
C MET A 41 -10.25 -15.40 -25.57
N ASP A 42 -9.91 -15.90 -26.76
CA ASP A 42 -10.87 -16.50 -27.69
C ASP A 42 -11.55 -17.72 -27.05
N LYS A 43 -10.80 -18.56 -26.31
CA LYS A 43 -11.35 -19.69 -25.54
C LYS A 43 -12.32 -19.26 -24.43
N LEU A 44 -12.12 -18.06 -23.88
CA LEU A 44 -13.02 -17.46 -22.88
C LEU A 44 -14.18 -16.69 -23.53
N GLY A 45 -14.21 -16.57 -24.85
CA GLY A 45 -15.20 -15.78 -25.59
C GLY A 45 -15.04 -14.27 -25.40
N TRP A 46 -13.82 -13.79 -25.14
CA TRP A 46 -13.54 -12.38 -24.86
C TRP A 46 -12.99 -11.67 -26.10
N ASP A 47 -13.65 -10.59 -26.52
CA ASP A 47 -13.16 -9.71 -27.59
C ASP A 47 -12.03 -8.75 -27.14
N SER A 48 -11.99 -8.45 -25.84
CA SER A 48 -11.15 -7.43 -25.23
C SER A 48 -11.02 -7.68 -23.72
N CYS A 49 -9.94 -7.18 -23.14
CA CYS A 49 -9.81 -7.10 -21.68
C CYS A 49 -10.36 -5.77 -21.20
N ASP A 50 -11.02 -5.76 -20.04
CA ASP A 50 -11.39 -4.51 -19.38
C ASP A 50 -10.16 -3.91 -18.67
N VAL A 51 -9.36 -4.78 -18.05
CA VAL A 51 -8.10 -4.41 -17.38
C VAL A 51 -6.98 -5.32 -17.88
N ILE A 52 -5.80 -4.75 -18.14
CA ILE A 52 -4.59 -5.54 -18.42
C ILE A 52 -3.57 -5.23 -17.34
N ILE A 53 -3.08 -6.28 -16.66
CA ILE A 53 -2.02 -6.18 -15.67
C ILE A 53 -0.68 -6.49 -16.34
N VAL A 54 0.27 -5.58 -16.25
CA VAL A 54 1.65 -5.75 -16.71
C VAL A 54 2.55 -5.93 -15.51
N THR A 55 3.30 -7.03 -15.49
CA THR A 55 4.13 -7.43 -14.34
C THR A 55 5.55 -7.81 -14.75
N GLY A 56 6.52 -7.54 -13.87
CA GLY A 56 7.94 -7.90 -14.03
C GLY A 56 8.30 -9.31 -13.57
N ASP A 57 7.34 -10.05 -13.02
CA ASP A 57 7.48 -11.46 -12.65
C ASP A 57 6.79 -12.36 -13.67
N ALA A 58 7.17 -13.64 -13.73
CA ALA A 58 6.37 -14.66 -14.39
C ALA A 58 4.97 -14.75 -13.77
N TYR A 59 3.96 -15.06 -14.58
CA TYR A 59 2.60 -15.24 -14.06
C TYR A 59 2.48 -16.56 -13.28
N VAL A 60 2.40 -16.44 -11.96
CA VAL A 60 2.08 -17.53 -11.04
C VAL A 60 0.78 -17.21 -10.34
N ASP A 61 -0.25 -18.00 -10.59
CA ASP A 61 -1.60 -17.74 -10.06
C ASP A 61 -1.72 -18.29 -8.63
N HIS A 62 -1.18 -17.53 -7.67
CA HIS A 62 -1.05 -17.91 -6.26
C HIS A 62 -1.39 -16.73 -5.34
N PRO A 63 -2.00 -16.95 -4.16
CA PRO A 63 -2.35 -15.88 -3.21
C PRO A 63 -1.14 -15.13 -2.60
N SER A 64 0.08 -15.61 -2.83
CA SER A 64 1.34 -14.95 -2.41
C SER A 64 1.93 -14.05 -3.50
N PHE A 65 1.29 -14.00 -4.67
CA PHE A 65 1.75 -13.22 -5.82
C PHE A 65 0.80 -12.04 -6.03
N GLY A 66 1.30 -10.81 -5.83
CA GLY A 66 0.47 -9.61 -5.77
C GLY A 66 -0.33 -9.32 -7.03
N MET A 67 0.26 -9.54 -8.22
CA MET A 67 -0.47 -9.40 -9.49
C MET A 67 -1.64 -10.39 -9.62
N SER A 68 -1.50 -11.59 -9.05
CA SER A 68 -2.53 -12.63 -9.07
C SER A 68 -3.63 -12.30 -8.08
N VAL A 69 -3.30 -11.82 -6.88
CA VAL A 69 -4.28 -11.29 -5.91
C VAL A 69 -5.10 -10.17 -6.53
N ILE A 70 -4.46 -9.16 -7.13
CA ILE A 70 -5.16 -8.04 -7.75
C ILE A 70 -5.97 -8.47 -8.98
N GLY A 71 -5.42 -9.35 -9.82
CA GLY A 71 -6.10 -9.87 -11.00
C GLY A 71 -7.35 -10.68 -10.65
N ARG A 72 -7.25 -11.59 -9.68
CA ARG A 72 -8.38 -12.38 -9.18
C ARG A 72 -9.40 -11.52 -8.44
N MET A 73 -8.95 -10.51 -7.72
CA MET A 73 -9.85 -9.55 -7.07
C MET A 73 -10.68 -8.79 -8.12
N LEU A 74 -10.07 -8.33 -9.21
CA LEU A 74 -10.77 -7.68 -10.31
C LEU A 74 -11.71 -8.64 -11.08
N GLU A 75 -11.29 -9.89 -11.33
CA GLU A 75 -12.15 -10.92 -11.93
C GLU A 75 -13.37 -11.21 -11.05
N MET A 76 -13.19 -11.28 -9.72
CA MET A 76 -14.30 -11.46 -8.77
C MET A 76 -15.31 -10.31 -8.79
N GLN A 77 -14.84 -9.09 -9.08
CA GLN A 77 -15.71 -7.94 -9.33
C GLN A 77 -16.43 -8.00 -10.69
N GLY A 78 -16.13 -8.98 -11.53
CA GLY A 78 -16.78 -9.22 -12.83
C GLY A 78 -16.07 -8.60 -14.02
N PHE A 79 -14.84 -8.12 -13.88
CA PHE A 79 -14.05 -7.58 -14.98
C PHE A 79 -13.31 -8.67 -15.75
N ARG A 80 -13.12 -8.47 -17.06
CA ARG A 80 -12.23 -9.30 -17.87
C ARG A 80 -10.80 -8.82 -17.70
N VAL A 81 -9.96 -9.64 -17.07
CA VAL A 81 -8.59 -9.27 -16.71
C VAL A 81 -7.62 -10.14 -17.47
N GLY A 82 -6.66 -9.52 -18.15
CA GLY A 82 -5.54 -10.23 -18.78
C GLY A 82 -4.20 -9.86 -18.14
N ILE A 83 -3.19 -10.71 -18.31
CA ILE A 83 -1.83 -10.49 -17.78
C ILE A 83 -0.81 -10.46 -18.91
N ILE A 84 0.06 -9.45 -18.91
CA ILE A 84 1.29 -9.41 -19.71
C ILE A 84 2.46 -9.55 -18.74
N ALA A 85 3.03 -10.76 -18.67
CA ALA A 85 4.13 -11.08 -17.77
C ALA A 85 5.48 -10.99 -18.50
N GLN A 86 6.42 -10.24 -17.91
CA GLN A 86 7.78 -10.02 -18.41
C GLN A 86 7.85 -9.67 -19.91
N PRO A 87 7.09 -8.67 -20.38
CA PRO A 87 7.20 -8.24 -21.76
C PRO A 87 8.60 -7.69 -22.05
N ASP A 88 9.11 -7.96 -23.25
CA ASP A 88 10.32 -7.30 -23.74
C ASP A 88 10.05 -5.79 -23.84
N TRP A 89 10.85 -5.01 -23.12
CA TRP A 89 10.70 -3.57 -22.98
C TRP A 89 11.52 -2.78 -24.00
N GLN A 90 12.20 -3.44 -24.95
CA GLN A 90 12.91 -2.75 -26.02
C GLN A 90 11.95 -2.12 -27.04
N SER A 91 10.71 -2.60 -27.12
CA SER A 91 9.64 -2.02 -27.94
C SER A 91 8.29 -1.99 -27.21
N ALA A 92 7.31 -1.26 -27.75
CA ALA A 92 5.95 -1.25 -27.23
C ALA A 92 5.07 -2.40 -27.76
N ASP A 93 5.55 -3.18 -28.73
CA ASP A 93 4.73 -4.21 -29.38
C ASP A 93 4.32 -5.36 -28.46
N PRO A 94 5.18 -5.88 -27.57
CA PRO A 94 4.78 -6.87 -26.57
C PRO A 94 3.65 -6.39 -25.64
N PHE A 95 3.53 -5.08 -25.42
CA PHE A 95 2.49 -4.48 -24.59
C PHE A 95 1.13 -4.39 -25.32
N LYS A 96 1.10 -4.69 -26.62
CA LYS A 96 -0.12 -4.77 -27.45
C LYS A 96 -0.65 -6.21 -27.60
N ALA A 97 0.00 -7.20 -26.99
CA ALA A 97 -0.34 -8.63 -27.16
C ALA A 97 -1.81 -8.96 -26.84
N LEU A 98 -2.39 -8.25 -25.87
CA LEU A 98 -3.81 -8.37 -25.47
C LEU A 98 -4.67 -7.20 -25.97
N GLY A 99 -4.19 -6.46 -26.96
CA GLY A 99 -4.86 -5.28 -27.49
C GLY A 99 -5.05 -4.15 -26.46
N LYS A 100 -5.97 -3.24 -26.78
CA LYS A 100 -6.31 -2.09 -25.93
C LYS A 100 -7.25 -2.53 -24.81
N PRO A 101 -6.96 -2.23 -23.53
CA PRO A 101 -7.90 -2.47 -22.44
C PRO A 101 -9.03 -1.43 -22.45
N ASN A 102 -10.22 -1.80 -21.99
CA ASN A 102 -11.37 -0.90 -21.98
C ASN A 102 -11.31 0.15 -20.85
N LEU A 103 -10.64 -0.15 -19.74
CA LEU A 103 -10.59 0.71 -18.55
C LEU A 103 -9.19 1.25 -18.30
N PHE A 104 -8.19 0.39 -18.04
CA PHE A 104 -6.82 0.83 -17.71
C PHE A 104 -5.77 -0.28 -17.83
N PHE A 105 -4.50 0.13 -17.87
CA PHE A 105 -3.35 -0.73 -17.58
C PHE A 105 -3.00 -0.68 -16.09
N GLY A 106 -2.96 -1.83 -15.44
CA GLY A 106 -2.37 -1.99 -14.11
C GLY A 106 -0.89 -2.34 -14.23
N VAL A 107 0.04 -1.56 -13.69
CA VAL A 107 1.48 -1.79 -13.86
C VAL A 107 2.16 -2.07 -12.51
N THR A 108 2.99 -3.11 -12.46
CA THR A 108 3.81 -3.46 -11.28
C THR A 108 5.18 -4.01 -11.70
N SER A 109 6.19 -3.84 -10.85
CA SER A 109 7.52 -4.47 -11.05
C SER A 109 7.54 -5.96 -10.68
N GLY A 110 6.48 -6.47 -10.05
CA GLY A 110 6.40 -7.82 -9.48
C GLY A 110 6.33 -7.80 -7.95
N ASN A 111 6.58 -8.95 -7.33
CA ASN A 111 6.60 -9.15 -5.89
C ASN A 111 7.87 -8.63 -5.22
N MET A 112 8.92 -8.35 -5.99
CA MET A 112 10.17 -7.77 -5.49
C MET A 112 10.60 -6.59 -6.37
N ASP A 113 11.38 -5.68 -5.79
CA ASP A 113 11.97 -4.55 -6.50
C ASP A 113 12.89 -5.06 -7.63
N SER A 114 12.76 -4.49 -8.82
CA SER A 114 13.53 -4.90 -10.01
C SER A 114 15.04 -4.68 -9.83
N MET A 115 15.46 -3.69 -9.04
CA MET A 115 16.88 -3.46 -8.75
C MET A 115 17.41 -4.53 -7.79
N ILE A 116 16.62 -4.93 -6.78
CA ILE A 116 17.00 -6.00 -5.83
C ILE A 116 17.07 -7.36 -6.53
N ASN A 117 16.16 -7.61 -7.49
CA ASN A 117 16.20 -8.83 -8.30
C ASN A 117 17.47 -8.90 -9.15
N ARG A 118 17.87 -7.79 -9.78
CA ARG A 118 18.99 -7.79 -10.73
C ARG A 118 20.35 -7.62 -10.07
N TYR A 119 20.43 -6.98 -8.91
CA TYR A 119 21.69 -6.62 -8.27
C TYR A 119 21.81 -7.17 -6.84
N THR A 120 23.02 -7.57 -6.44
CA THR A 120 23.35 -7.82 -5.04
C THR A 120 23.50 -6.51 -4.26
N ALA A 121 23.56 -6.58 -2.93
CA ALA A 121 23.85 -5.42 -2.08
C ALA A 121 25.18 -4.75 -2.45
N ASP A 122 26.18 -5.52 -2.89
CA ASP A 122 27.46 -5.01 -3.40
C ASP A 122 27.39 -4.49 -4.85
N ARG A 123 26.18 -4.27 -5.38
CA ARG A 123 25.91 -3.78 -6.75
C ARG A 123 26.42 -4.71 -7.87
N LYS A 124 26.63 -6.00 -7.59
CA LYS A 124 26.99 -7.00 -8.63
C LYS A 124 25.73 -7.49 -9.33
N ILE A 125 25.79 -7.66 -10.65
CA ILE A 125 24.67 -8.20 -11.44
C ILE A 125 24.50 -9.69 -11.13
N ARG A 126 23.26 -10.10 -10.88
CA ARG A 126 22.85 -11.50 -10.74
C ARG A 126 22.64 -12.14 -12.11
N SER A 127 23.06 -13.39 -12.25
CA SER A 127 22.80 -14.19 -13.46
C SER A 127 21.41 -14.85 -13.45
N ASP A 128 20.79 -14.91 -12.28
CA ASP A 128 19.55 -15.60 -11.93
C ASP A 128 18.43 -14.63 -11.56
N ASP A 129 17.18 -15.09 -11.66
CA ASP A 129 16.00 -14.35 -11.22
C ASP A 129 14.92 -15.32 -10.72
N ALA A 130 14.73 -15.34 -9.40
CA ALA A 130 13.83 -16.27 -8.71
C ALA A 130 12.36 -16.17 -9.15
N TYR A 131 11.93 -15.06 -9.75
CA TYR A 131 10.55 -14.89 -10.24
C TYR A 131 10.43 -15.06 -11.76
N THR A 132 11.47 -15.56 -12.42
CA THR A 132 11.48 -15.84 -13.85
C THR A 132 11.45 -17.34 -14.10
N ALA A 133 10.73 -17.77 -15.13
CA ALA A 133 10.71 -19.17 -15.56
C ALA A 133 12.11 -19.62 -16.02
N GLY A 134 12.58 -20.74 -15.47
CA GLY A 134 13.92 -21.28 -15.70
C GLY A 134 15.04 -20.56 -14.93
N ASP A 135 14.71 -19.70 -13.96
CA ASP A 135 15.68 -18.98 -13.13
C ASP A 135 16.65 -18.11 -13.94
N ILE A 136 16.18 -17.60 -15.09
CA ILE A 136 17.01 -16.80 -16.01
C ILE A 136 16.98 -15.32 -15.66
N GLY A 137 18.16 -14.71 -15.50
CA GLY A 137 18.30 -13.28 -15.30
C GLY A 137 17.98 -12.45 -16.56
N GLY A 138 17.71 -11.16 -16.35
CA GLY A 138 17.61 -10.19 -17.45
C GLY A 138 16.28 -10.20 -18.23
N LYS A 139 15.21 -10.76 -17.67
CA LYS A 139 13.85 -10.74 -18.27
C LYS A 139 12.98 -9.55 -17.85
N ARG A 140 13.50 -8.65 -17.01
CA ARG A 140 12.85 -7.39 -16.65
C ARG A 140 13.85 -6.22 -16.66
N PRO A 141 13.41 -4.99 -16.95
CA PRO A 141 14.28 -3.82 -16.89
C PRO A 141 14.53 -3.36 -15.47
N ASP A 142 15.59 -2.58 -15.29
CA ASP A 142 15.80 -1.76 -14.10
C ASP A 142 14.66 -0.76 -13.94
N ARG A 143 14.13 -0.65 -12.72
CA ARG A 143 12.96 0.19 -12.40
C ARG A 143 11.78 -0.16 -13.30
N ALA A 144 11.45 -1.44 -13.33
CA ALA A 144 10.44 -2.00 -14.22
C ALA A 144 9.11 -1.23 -14.19
N ALA A 145 8.67 -0.75 -13.03
CA ALA A 145 7.47 0.08 -12.89
C ALA A 145 7.47 1.30 -13.83
N ILE A 146 8.60 2.01 -13.93
CA ILE A 146 8.76 3.21 -14.76
C ILE A 146 8.77 2.83 -16.24
N VAL A 147 9.61 1.86 -16.61
CA VAL A 147 9.80 1.45 -18.00
C VAL A 147 8.50 0.88 -18.58
N TYR A 148 7.83 -0.01 -17.85
CA TYR A 148 6.57 -0.61 -18.29
C TYR A 148 5.45 0.42 -18.40
N SER A 149 5.37 1.41 -17.50
CA SER A 149 4.41 2.51 -17.63
C SER A 149 4.63 3.30 -18.92
N GLN A 150 5.89 3.61 -19.25
CA GLN A 150 6.22 4.32 -20.49
C GLN A 150 5.86 3.50 -21.73
N ARG A 151 6.13 2.19 -21.73
CA ARG A 151 5.76 1.30 -22.85
C ARG A 151 4.25 1.11 -22.99
N CYS A 152 3.50 1.04 -21.90
CA CYS A 152 2.04 1.06 -21.94
C CYS A 152 1.52 2.35 -22.57
N ARG A 153 2.10 3.51 -22.21
CA ARG A 153 1.72 4.81 -22.79
C ARG A 153 2.06 4.89 -24.28
N GLU A 154 3.18 4.32 -24.70
CA GLU A 154 3.58 4.23 -26.10
C GLU A 154 2.64 3.30 -26.90
N ALA A 155 2.24 2.17 -26.32
CA ALA A 155 1.30 1.24 -26.93
C ALA A 155 -0.09 1.85 -27.12
N TYR A 156 -0.63 2.52 -26.09
CA TYR A 156 -1.94 3.18 -26.12
C TYR A 156 -1.93 4.48 -25.29
N LYS A 157 -1.80 5.62 -25.98
CA LYS A 157 -1.61 6.94 -25.35
C LYS A 157 -2.76 7.37 -24.44
N ASP A 158 -3.97 7.01 -24.81
CA ASP A 158 -5.25 7.43 -24.23
C ASP A 158 -5.79 6.48 -23.16
N VAL A 159 -5.10 5.40 -22.86
CA VAL A 159 -5.46 4.47 -21.78
C VAL A 159 -4.87 4.94 -20.45
N PRO A 160 -5.66 5.00 -19.36
CA PRO A 160 -5.15 5.28 -18.03
C PRO A 160 -4.12 4.25 -17.56
N ILE A 161 -3.09 4.72 -16.84
CA ILE A 161 -2.08 3.87 -16.21
C ILE A 161 -2.23 3.95 -14.70
N VAL A 162 -2.62 2.83 -14.09
CA VAL A 162 -2.70 2.64 -12.65
C VAL A 162 -1.48 1.86 -12.18
N LEU A 163 -0.55 2.53 -11.52
CA LEU A 163 0.69 1.94 -11.02
C LEU A 163 0.50 1.37 -9.61
N GLY A 164 1.19 0.29 -9.27
CA GLY A 164 1.17 -0.27 -7.92
C GLY A 164 2.41 -1.13 -7.59
N GLY A 165 2.25 -1.99 -6.59
CA GLY A 165 3.30 -2.89 -6.12
C GLY A 165 4.30 -2.23 -5.16
N ILE A 166 5.35 -2.97 -4.80
CA ILE A 166 6.36 -2.52 -3.82
C ILE A 166 7.13 -1.31 -4.34
N GLU A 167 7.58 -1.32 -5.60
CA GLU A 167 8.27 -0.18 -6.20
C GLU A 167 7.42 1.09 -6.19
N GLY A 168 6.14 0.97 -6.56
CA GLY A 168 5.20 2.08 -6.51
C GLY A 168 5.02 2.61 -5.09
N SER A 169 4.75 1.70 -4.15
CA SER A 169 4.45 2.05 -2.76
C SER A 169 5.61 2.75 -2.07
N LEU A 170 6.82 2.18 -2.12
CA LEU A 170 7.97 2.72 -1.40
C LEU A 170 8.53 4.01 -2.03
N ARG A 171 8.27 4.25 -3.33
CA ARG A 171 8.80 5.40 -4.08
C ARG A 171 7.75 6.50 -4.33
N ARG A 172 6.67 6.53 -3.53
CA ARG A 172 5.54 7.48 -3.66
C ARG A 172 5.91 8.94 -3.40
N ILE A 173 6.96 9.20 -2.63
CA ILE A 173 7.60 10.52 -2.47
C ILE A 173 9.04 10.50 -3.01
N ALA A 174 9.72 11.64 -2.95
CA ALA A 174 11.16 11.71 -3.12
C ALA A 174 11.87 10.70 -2.19
N HIS A 175 12.75 9.88 -2.77
CA HIS A 175 13.37 8.74 -2.09
C HIS A 175 14.85 8.64 -2.45
N TYR A 176 15.64 8.17 -1.50
CA TYR A 176 17.03 7.83 -1.75
C TYR A 176 17.12 6.52 -2.54
N ASP A 177 17.86 6.54 -3.64
CA ASP A 177 18.12 5.38 -4.46
C ASP A 177 19.55 4.89 -4.26
N TYR A 178 19.68 3.74 -3.61
CA TYR A 178 20.97 3.14 -3.25
C TYR A 178 21.87 2.85 -4.46
N TRP A 179 21.29 2.44 -5.60
CA TRP A 179 22.07 2.05 -6.78
C TRP A 179 22.70 3.23 -7.52
N SER A 180 21.99 4.36 -7.63
CA SER A 180 22.51 5.58 -8.25
C SER A 180 23.12 6.58 -7.27
N ASP A 181 23.05 6.29 -5.96
CA ASP A 181 23.51 7.13 -4.86
C ASP A 181 22.94 8.56 -4.91
N LYS A 182 21.64 8.66 -5.19
CA LYS A 182 20.95 9.93 -5.43
C LYS A 182 19.55 9.92 -4.84
N VAL A 183 19.11 11.09 -4.40
CA VAL A 183 17.67 11.32 -4.16
C VAL A 183 16.96 11.48 -5.50
N ARG A 184 15.99 10.60 -5.75
CA ARG A 184 15.13 10.61 -6.93
C ARG A 184 13.78 11.24 -6.62
N ARG A 185 13.09 11.67 -7.67
CA ARG A 185 11.72 12.17 -7.58
C ARG A 185 10.75 11.02 -7.24
N SER A 186 9.51 11.39 -6.92
CA SER A 186 8.43 10.41 -6.79
C SER A 186 8.28 9.60 -8.09
N VAL A 187 8.03 8.30 -7.95
CA VAL A 187 7.75 7.41 -9.09
C VAL A 187 6.52 7.86 -9.88
N VAL A 188 5.58 8.57 -9.24
CA VAL A 188 4.42 9.16 -9.92
C VAL A 188 4.85 10.12 -11.03
N VAL A 189 5.90 10.91 -10.76
CA VAL A 189 6.48 11.87 -11.72
C VAL A 189 7.31 11.15 -12.78
N ASP A 190 8.19 10.22 -12.37
CA ASP A 190 9.11 9.53 -13.28
C ASP A 190 8.38 8.56 -14.24
N ALA A 191 7.36 7.84 -13.74
CA ALA A 191 6.58 6.89 -14.53
C ALA A 191 5.46 7.55 -15.34
N LYS A 192 5.06 8.79 -14.98
CA LYS A 192 3.90 9.50 -15.57
C LYS A 192 2.63 8.64 -15.55
N CYS A 193 2.42 7.90 -14.46
CA CYS A 193 1.16 7.20 -14.23
C CYS A 193 0.03 8.20 -13.94
N ASP A 194 -1.21 7.83 -14.26
CA ASP A 194 -2.38 8.66 -13.95
C ASP A 194 -2.74 8.56 -12.46
N LEU A 195 -2.56 7.38 -11.88
CA LEU A 195 -2.82 7.10 -10.47
C LEU A 195 -1.83 6.04 -9.96
N LEU A 196 -1.25 6.25 -8.78
CA LEU A 196 -0.48 5.25 -8.05
C LEU A 196 -1.34 4.73 -6.90
N LEU A 197 -1.46 3.40 -6.76
CA LEU A 197 -2.02 2.74 -5.59
C LEU A 197 -0.88 2.23 -4.71
N TYR A 198 -0.89 2.59 -3.43
CA TYR A 198 0.14 2.19 -2.49
C TYR A 198 -0.42 1.37 -1.32
N GLY A 199 0.42 0.47 -0.83
CA GLY A 199 0.10 -0.51 0.18
C GLY A 199 -0.87 -1.60 -0.31
N ASN A 200 -1.69 -2.13 0.60
CA ASN A 200 -2.72 -3.12 0.26
C ASN A 200 -3.82 -2.47 -0.59
N ALA A 201 -3.73 -2.68 -1.90
CA ALA A 201 -4.48 -1.92 -2.89
C ALA A 201 -5.87 -2.50 -3.23
N GLU A 202 -6.30 -3.63 -2.63
CA GLU A 202 -7.55 -4.33 -2.99
C GLU A 202 -8.77 -3.41 -2.94
N ARG A 203 -8.90 -2.59 -1.89
CA ARG A 203 -10.01 -1.64 -1.80
C ARG A 203 -9.92 -0.55 -2.88
N ALA A 204 -8.74 0.04 -3.03
CA ALA A 204 -8.53 1.16 -3.93
C ALA A 204 -8.70 0.73 -5.39
N ILE A 205 -8.17 -0.42 -5.80
CA ILE A 205 -8.27 -0.91 -7.17
C ILE A 205 -9.72 -1.27 -7.53
N VAL A 206 -10.48 -1.85 -6.59
CA VAL A 206 -11.89 -2.18 -6.79
C VAL A 206 -12.71 -0.90 -6.98
N GLU A 207 -12.51 0.10 -6.11
CA GLU A 207 -13.21 1.38 -6.21
C GLU A 207 -12.88 2.11 -7.51
N VAL A 208 -11.59 2.22 -7.85
CA VAL A 208 -11.12 2.85 -9.09
C VAL A 208 -11.69 2.13 -10.32
N ALA A 209 -11.65 0.80 -10.37
CA ALA A 209 -12.17 0.04 -11.51
C ALA A 209 -13.67 0.26 -11.72
N HIS A 210 -14.47 0.27 -10.65
CA HIS A 210 -15.90 0.55 -10.73
C HIS A 210 -16.23 1.98 -11.14
N ARG A 211 -15.45 2.98 -10.68
CA ARG A 211 -15.63 4.38 -11.09
C ARG A 211 -15.26 4.58 -12.56
N LEU A 212 -14.17 4.00 -13.03
CA LEU A 212 -13.81 3.99 -14.45
C LEU A 212 -14.86 3.28 -15.30
N ALA A 213 -15.41 2.16 -14.83
CA ALA A 213 -16.50 1.45 -15.50
C ALA A 213 -17.80 2.29 -15.57
N ALA A 214 -18.02 3.17 -14.59
CA ALA A 214 -19.07 4.19 -14.60
C ALA A 214 -18.72 5.41 -15.49
N LYS A 215 -17.62 5.35 -16.25
CA LYS A 215 -17.10 6.40 -17.14
C LYS A 215 -16.66 7.67 -16.41
N GLU A 216 -16.34 7.56 -15.13
CA GLU A 216 -15.68 8.64 -14.43
C GLU A 216 -14.25 8.82 -14.97
N PRO A 217 -13.82 10.03 -15.35
CA PRO A 217 -12.44 10.27 -15.76
C PRO A 217 -11.46 9.93 -14.64
N ILE A 218 -10.37 9.21 -14.95
CA ILE A 218 -9.36 8.83 -13.94
C ILE A 218 -8.84 10.03 -13.13
N GLN A 219 -8.82 11.22 -13.72
CA GLN A 219 -8.27 12.41 -13.08
C GLN A 219 -9.25 13.18 -12.21
N SER A 220 -10.53 12.79 -12.15
CA SER A 220 -11.44 13.25 -11.10
C SER A 220 -11.45 12.33 -9.87
N ILE A 221 -10.79 11.18 -9.94
CA ILE A 221 -10.68 10.23 -8.83
C ILE A 221 -9.53 10.68 -7.92
N THR A 222 -9.79 11.67 -7.07
CA THR A 222 -8.79 12.31 -6.19
C THR A 222 -8.97 12.00 -4.71
N ASP A 223 -10.02 11.26 -4.34
CA ASP A 223 -10.48 11.05 -2.96
C ASP A 223 -10.35 9.60 -2.46
N VAL A 224 -9.83 8.69 -3.29
CA VAL A 224 -9.66 7.28 -2.92
C VAL A 224 -8.46 7.13 -1.99
N ARG A 225 -8.64 6.48 -0.84
CA ARG A 225 -7.56 6.19 0.12
C ARG A 225 -6.54 5.22 -0.47
N GLY A 226 -5.28 5.37 -0.08
CA GLY A 226 -4.18 4.54 -0.60
C GLY A 226 -3.77 4.93 -2.03
N THR A 227 -4.06 6.16 -2.47
CA THR A 227 -3.71 6.64 -3.80
C THR A 227 -2.77 7.83 -3.78
N ALA A 228 -2.00 8.00 -4.86
CA ALA A 228 -1.17 9.17 -5.09
C ALA A 228 -1.21 9.58 -6.57
N PHE A 229 -1.18 10.88 -6.84
CA PHE A 229 -1.31 11.43 -8.19
C PHE A 229 -0.65 12.82 -8.29
N ILE A 230 -0.38 13.27 -9.51
CA ILE A 230 0.05 14.65 -9.76
C ILE A 230 -1.17 15.55 -9.72
N ARG A 231 -1.20 16.49 -8.77
CA ARG A 231 -2.27 17.48 -8.65
C ARG A 231 -2.26 18.40 -9.86
N ARG A 232 -3.44 18.60 -10.44
CA ARG A 232 -3.63 19.52 -11.56
C ARG A 232 -3.84 20.94 -11.04
N SER A 233 -3.44 21.92 -11.85
CA SER A 233 -3.53 23.35 -11.51
C SER A 233 -4.97 23.81 -11.29
N ASP A 234 -5.93 23.16 -11.95
CA ASP A 234 -7.36 23.46 -11.96
C ASP A 234 -8.17 22.57 -11.00
N ASP A 235 -7.52 21.68 -10.24
CA ASP A 235 -8.18 20.72 -9.36
C ASP A 235 -9.03 21.43 -8.28
N PRO A 236 -10.37 21.35 -8.35
CA PRO A 236 -11.25 22.01 -7.39
C PRO A 236 -11.20 21.34 -6.02
N THR A 237 -10.77 20.09 -5.93
CA THR A 237 -10.85 19.29 -4.69
C THR A 237 -9.88 19.78 -3.62
N GLY A 238 -8.81 20.48 -4.00
CA GLY A 238 -7.85 21.06 -3.06
C GLY A 238 -8.11 22.52 -2.67
N ARG A 239 -9.26 23.12 -3.01
CA ARG A 239 -9.59 24.52 -2.64
C ARG A 239 -10.01 24.68 -1.17
N ASP A 240 -10.56 23.63 -0.57
CA ASP A 240 -11.08 23.63 0.81
C ASP A 240 -10.18 22.88 1.80
N TRP A 241 -8.94 22.55 1.41
CA TRP A 241 -7.99 21.86 2.28
C TRP A 241 -7.13 22.85 3.04
N ILE A 242 -6.93 22.57 4.33
CA ILE A 242 -6.02 23.33 5.17
C ILE A 242 -4.63 22.70 5.07
N GLU A 243 -3.69 23.46 4.54
CA GLU A 243 -2.31 23.03 4.40
C GLU A 243 -1.52 23.27 5.70
N ILE A 244 -0.94 22.21 6.25
CA ILE A 244 -0.04 22.24 7.40
C ILE A 244 1.38 22.23 6.83
N ASN A 245 2.12 23.32 7.04
CA ASN A 245 3.49 23.43 6.57
C ASN A 245 4.44 22.58 7.44
N SER A 246 5.12 21.61 6.83
CA SER A 246 6.19 20.81 7.45
C SER A 246 7.49 20.86 6.61
N THR A 247 7.73 22.01 5.95
CA THR A 247 8.87 22.22 5.05
C THR A 247 10.19 22.53 5.78
N SER A 248 10.13 22.76 7.09
CA SER A 248 11.26 23.00 7.97
C SER A 248 11.25 22.04 9.16
N VAL A 249 12.44 21.78 9.71
CA VAL A 249 12.58 20.98 10.93
C VAL A 249 11.93 21.70 12.12
N ASP A 250 11.29 20.94 12.98
CA ASP A 250 10.73 21.44 14.23
C ASP A 250 11.85 22.07 15.10
N ALA A 251 11.70 23.33 15.48
CA ALA A 251 12.57 23.92 16.49
C ALA A 251 12.26 23.30 17.86
N PRO A 252 13.26 23.08 18.75
CA PRO A 252 13.00 22.64 20.11
C PRO A 252 11.98 23.56 20.79
N GLY A 253 10.80 23.01 21.07
CA GLY A 253 9.66 23.74 21.60
C GLY A 253 8.92 22.91 22.65
N ARG A 254 7.83 23.46 23.18
CA ARG A 254 7.02 22.75 24.17
C ARG A 254 6.32 21.55 23.51
N VAL A 255 6.66 20.35 23.96
CA VAL A 255 5.98 19.09 23.57
C VAL A 255 4.55 19.12 24.11
N GLU A 256 3.57 18.89 23.24
CA GLU A 256 2.18 18.71 23.67
C GLU A 256 2.10 17.52 24.64
N SER A 257 1.52 17.72 25.82
CA SER A 257 1.27 16.62 26.74
C SER A 257 0.19 15.73 26.15
N HIS A 258 0.56 14.55 25.65
CA HIS A 258 -0.42 13.54 25.28
C HIS A 258 -1.17 13.07 26.52
N ILE A 259 -2.50 13.00 26.43
CA ILE A 259 -3.31 12.33 27.46
C ILE A 259 -2.86 10.86 27.46
N ASN A 260 -2.37 10.38 28.60
CA ASN A 260 -1.97 8.99 28.71
C ASN A 260 -3.23 8.10 28.56
N PRO A 261 -3.32 7.22 27.55
CA PRO A 261 -4.50 6.39 27.33
C PRO A 261 -4.75 5.38 28.46
N TYR A 262 -3.76 5.15 29.32
CA TYR A 262 -3.82 4.24 30.46
C TYR A 262 -3.95 4.96 31.81
N GLN A 263 -4.15 6.29 31.81
CA GLN A 263 -4.43 7.01 33.04
C GLN A 263 -5.67 6.40 33.70
N THR A 264 -5.48 5.86 34.89
CA THR A 264 -6.57 5.34 35.70
C THR A 264 -7.50 6.48 36.13
N THR A 265 -8.76 6.18 36.42
CA THR A 265 -9.73 7.17 36.92
C THR A 265 -9.21 7.91 38.16
N SER A 266 -8.40 7.23 38.98
CA SER A 266 -7.69 7.81 40.13
C SER A 266 -6.60 8.81 39.74
N GLU A 267 -5.83 8.55 38.69
CA GLU A 267 -4.80 9.47 38.20
C GLU A 267 -5.40 10.68 37.49
N GLN A 268 -6.50 10.50 36.75
CA GLN A 268 -7.27 11.62 36.17
C GLN A 268 -7.87 12.52 37.25
N ALA A 269 -8.41 11.94 38.32
CA ALA A 269 -8.94 12.71 39.44
C ALA A 269 -7.82 13.49 40.14
N ALA A 270 -6.67 12.87 40.39
CA ALA A 270 -5.52 13.49 41.02
C ALA A 270 -4.94 14.67 40.20
N GLU A 271 -4.85 14.55 38.87
CA GLU A 271 -4.43 15.65 37.99
C GLU A 271 -5.43 16.81 37.94
N GLN A 272 -6.72 16.54 38.16
CA GLN A 272 -7.78 17.56 38.27
C GLN A 272 -7.93 18.13 39.69
N GLY A 273 -7.06 17.73 40.64
CA GLY A 273 -7.10 18.20 42.03
C GLY A 273 -8.27 17.63 42.84
N THR A 274 -8.85 16.51 42.41
CA THR A 274 -9.95 15.82 43.08
C THR A 274 -9.52 14.43 43.54
N SER A 275 -9.85 14.04 44.77
CA SER A 275 -9.63 12.65 45.22
C SER A 275 -10.87 11.81 44.94
N CYS A 276 -10.67 10.62 44.38
CA CYS A 276 -11.72 9.61 44.35
C CYS A 276 -11.89 9.03 45.76
N SER A 277 -12.85 9.54 46.51
CA SER A 277 -13.25 8.98 47.80
C SER A 277 -14.76 8.84 47.83
N LYS A 278 -15.26 7.60 47.71
CA LYS A 278 -16.60 7.25 48.20
C LYS A 278 -16.42 6.67 49.61
N ASP A 279 -16.90 7.46 50.57
CA ASP A 279 -17.41 7.17 51.92
C ASP A 279 -16.74 6.08 52.78
N ASP A 280 -16.18 6.50 53.94
CA ASP A 280 -16.81 6.25 55.25
C ASP A 280 -16.15 7.04 56.41
N ALA A 281 -17.01 7.63 57.25
CA ALA A 281 -16.87 8.07 58.66
C ALA A 281 -15.84 9.17 59.10
N ASN A 282 -16.41 10.22 59.72
CA ASN A 282 -15.85 11.44 60.36
C ASN A 282 -15.36 11.17 61.83
N PRO A 283 -14.88 12.14 62.67
CA PRO A 283 -14.12 13.41 62.50
C PRO A 283 -12.88 13.54 63.44
N GLN A 284 -11.91 14.45 63.13
CA GLN A 284 -11.28 15.44 64.06
C GLN A 284 -9.92 15.99 63.55
N GLY A 285 -9.77 17.34 63.53
CA GLY A 285 -8.48 18.01 63.82
C GLY A 285 -7.74 18.82 62.71
N VAL A 286 -8.17 20.07 62.45
CA VAL A 286 -7.45 21.39 62.25
C VAL A 286 -6.03 21.51 61.57
N PRO A 287 -5.53 22.72 61.14
CA PRO A 287 -5.57 23.26 59.77
C PRO A 287 -4.19 23.60 59.09
N ALA A 288 -4.27 23.93 57.79
CA ALA A 288 -3.45 24.82 56.93
C ALA A 288 -1.97 25.16 57.25
N THR A 289 -1.08 25.05 56.24
CA THR A 289 -0.38 26.18 55.56
C THR A 289 0.72 25.71 54.60
N ALA A 290 0.76 26.27 53.38
CA ALA A 290 1.95 26.85 52.73
C ALA A 290 1.65 27.20 51.25
N VAL A 291 1.33 28.47 51.00
CA VAL A 291 1.30 29.06 49.66
C VAL A 291 2.68 29.69 49.41
N VAL A 292 3.45 29.18 48.44
CA VAL A 292 4.63 29.87 47.92
C VAL A 292 4.23 30.57 46.61
N LYS A 293 4.04 31.88 46.67
CA LYS A 293 3.94 32.75 45.49
C LYS A 293 5.34 33.04 44.96
N MET A 294 5.64 32.64 43.73
CA MET A 294 6.74 33.21 42.95
C MET A 294 6.15 34.15 41.88
N SER A 295 6.57 35.41 41.93
CA SER A 295 6.24 36.43 40.94
C SER A 295 6.98 36.13 39.63
N PRO A 296 6.30 36.11 38.45
CA PRO A 296 6.99 35.89 37.18
C PRO A 296 7.78 37.13 36.76
N SER A 297 8.91 36.92 36.08
CA SER A 297 9.69 37.98 35.46
C SER A 297 8.97 38.55 34.22
N LEU A 298 9.33 39.76 33.78
CA LEU A 298 8.76 40.38 32.56
C LEU A 298 8.97 39.52 31.30
N GLY A 299 10.04 38.72 31.26
CA GLY A 299 10.30 37.76 30.16
C GLY A 299 9.30 36.61 30.13
N ASP A 300 8.88 36.11 31.31
CA ASP A 300 7.86 35.07 31.42
C ASP A 300 6.47 35.56 30.99
N ALA A 301 6.18 36.84 31.24
CA ALA A 301 4.91 37.45 30.84
C ALA A 301 4.80 37.61 29.31
N LEU A 302 5.88 38.02 28.65
CA LEU A 302 5.94 38.12 27.18
C LEU A 302 5.89 36.73 26.52
N ALA A 303 6.64 35.76 27.02
CA ALA A 303 6.59 34.37 26.56
C ALA A 303 5.20 33.75 26.77
N ARG A 304 4.52 34.04 27.89
CA ARG A 304 3.14 33.60 28.15
C ARG A 304 2.12 34.31 27.26
N SER A 305 2.36 35.55 26.85
CA SER A 305 1.47 36.29 25.94
C SER A 305 1.52 35.74 24.51
N GLN A 306 2.73 35.48 23.98
CA GLN A 306 2.92 34.82 22.68
C GLN A 306 2.47 33.35 22.72
N ALA A 307 2.71 32.64 23.83
CA ALA A 307 2.22 31.27 24.02
C ALA A 307 0.68 31.20 24.14
N ARG A 308 0.01 32.24 24.65
CA ARG A 308 -1.47 32.32 24.67
C ARG A 308 -2.05 32.55 23.28
N GLU A 309 -1.33 33.24 22.40
CA GLU A 309 -1.71 33.40 20.99
C GLU A 309 -1.52 32.09 20.21
N LEU A 310 -0.42 31.37 20.44
CA LEU A 310 -0.16 30.04 19.83
C LEU A 310 -1.09 28.94 20.38
N ALA A 311 -1.49 29.01 21.66
CA ALA A 311 -2.42 28.06 22.28
C ALA A 311 -3.86 28.11 21.74
N LYS A 312 -4.18 29.08 20.87
CA LYS A 312 -5.48 29.18 20.20
C LYS A 312 -5.50 28.56 18.80
N ILE A 313 -4.42 27.95 18.32
CA ILE A 313 -4.41 27.28 17.02
C ILE A 313 -5.11 25.93 17.15
N LYS A 314 -6.43 25.93 16.92
CA LYS A 314 -7.24 24.71 16.83
C LYS A 314 -6.68 23.87 15.67
N VAL A 315 -6.10 22.71 15.97
CA VAL A 315 -5.61 21.79 14.95
C VAL A 315 -6.74 21.51 13.96
N PRO A 316 -6.52 21.74 12.65
CA PRO A 316 -7.52 21.50 11.62
C PRO A 316 -8.07 20.07 11.67
N ALA A 317 -9.32 19.92 11.25
CA ALA A 317 -9.93 18.60 11.10
C ALA A 317 -9.08 17.74 10.14
N ARG A 318 -8.72 16.52 10.58
CA ARG A 318 -7.71 15.68 9.89
C ARG A 318 -8.14 15.30 8.47
N ASP A 319 -9.45 15.11 8.28
CA ASP A 319 -10.12 14.79 7.02
C ASP A 319 -10.10 15.91 5.97
N ARG A 320 -9.79 17.14 6.38
CA ARG A 320 -9.66 18.32 5.49
C ARG A 320 -8.31 19.02 5.66
N SER A 321 -7.30 18.29 6.12
CA SER A 321 -5.95 18.82 6.30
C SER A 321 -4.90 17.99 5.55
N VAL A 322 -3.97 18.67 4.91
CA VAL A 322 -2.86 18.07 4.14
C VAL A 322 -1.54 18.59 4.69
N ILE A 323 -0.54 17.71 4.84
CA ILE A 323 0.80 18.12 5.28
C ILE A 323 1.68 18.36 4.06
N ARG A 324 2.23 19.57 3.94
CA ARG A 324 3.24 19.90 2.93
C ARG A 324 4.62 19.44 3.41
N LEU A 325 5.17 18.44 2.73
CA LEU A 325 6.53 17.97 2.91
C LEU A 325 7.54 18.95 2.28
N PRO A 326 8.81 18.92 2.71
CA PRO A 326 9.87 19.60 1.98
C PRO A 326 9.89 19.14 0.52
N SER A 327 10.09 20.07 -0.42
CA SER A 327 10.13 19.80 -1.86
C SER A 327 11.24 18.81 -2.22
N TYR A 328 11.12 18.16 -3.38
CA TYR A 328 12.17 17.29 -3.91
C TYR A 328 13.53 18.01 -3.97
N GLU A 329 13.53 19.26 -4.40
CA GLU A 329 14.69 20.13 -4.53
C GLU A 329 15.34 20.37 -3.16
N GLN A 330 14.54 20.63 -2.12
CA GLN A 330 15.03 20.76 -0.75
C GLN A 330 15.62 19.46 -0.19
N VAL A 331 14.90 18.34 -0.29
CA VAL A 331 15.39 17.05 0.27
C VAL A 331 16.57 16.48 -0.50
N LYS A 332 16.74 16.86 -1.78
CA LYS A 332 17.92 16.52 -2.57
C LYS A 332 19.15 17.31 -2.10
N ALA A 333 18.96 18.56 -1.68
CA ALA A 333 20.05 19.44 -1.26
C ALA A 333 20.43 19.26 0.22
N ASP A 334 19.49 18.88 1.08
CA ASP A 334 19.68 18.79 2.53
C ASP A 334 19.27 17.41 3.09
N PRO A 335 20.24 16.59 3.56
CA PRO A 335 19.98 15.31 4.21
C PRO A 335 19.11 15.39 5.47
N VAL A 336 19.12 16.51 6.19
CA VAL A 336 18.29 16.72 7.39
C VAL A 336 16.83 16.88 6.99
N LEU A 337 16.56 17.66 5.93
CA LEU A 337 15.20 17.79 5.39
C LEU A 337 14.71 16.48 4.78
N TYR A 338 15.60 15.67 4.19
CA TYR A 338 15.26 14.32 3.76
C TYR A 338 14.82 13.43 4.95
N ALA A 339 15.60 13.41 6.03
CA ALA A 339 15.25 12.65 7.24
C ALA A 339 13.94 13.14 7.87
N HIS A 340 13.71 14.46 7.89
CA HIS A 340 12.46 15.07 8.36
C HIS A 340 11.26 14.65 7.51
N ALA A 341 11.36 14.74 6.17
CA ALA A 341 10.30 14.31 5.26
C ALA A 341 9.95 12.83 5.49
N ASN A 342 10.96 11.97 5.65
CA ASN A 342 10.74 10.56 5.90
C ASN A 342 10.10 10.29 7.27
N ARG A 343 10.48 11.03 8.31
CA ARG A 343 9.84 10.97 9.64
C ARG A 343 8.35 11.32 9.53
N VAL A 344 8.01 12.41 8.85
CA VAL A 344 6.61 12.84 8.67
C VAL A 344 5.82 11.77 7.91
N LEU A 345 6.38 11.22 6.83
CA LEU A 345 5.77 10.11 6.09
C LEU A 345 5.42 8.94 7.03
N HIS A 346 6.36 8.53 7.90
CA HIS A 346 6.17 7.41 8.81
C HIS A 346 5.12 7.68 9.91
N LEU A 347 4.97 8.94 10.34
CA LEU A 347 3.95 9.34 11.32
C LEU A 347 2.53 9.26 10.72
N GLU A 348 2.40 9.50 9.42
CA GLU A 348 1.11 9.51 8.71
C GLU A 348 0.81 8.16 8.01
N THR A 349 1.42 7.06 8.47
CA THR A 349 1.15 5.69 7.98
C THR A 349 -0.05 5.02 8.68
N ASN A 350 -0.51 5.53 9.83
CA ASN A 350 -1.63 4.92 10.54
C ASN A 350 -2.98 5.32 9.90
N PRO A 351 -3.73 4.39 9.30
CA PRO A 351 -4.97 4.72 8.59
C PRO A 351 -6.06 5.31 9.50
N GLY A 352 -5.99 5.12 10.82
CA GLY A 352 -6.97 5.67 11.74
C GLY A 352 -6.88 7.19 11.94
N ASN A 353 -5.70 7.77 11.72
CA ASN A 353 -5.47 9.20 11.95
C ASN A 353 -4.63 9.88 10.88
N ALA A 354 -4.15 9.17 9.86
CA ALA A 354 -3.32 9.74 8.80
C ALA A 354 -3.99 10.91 8.08
N ARG A 355 -3.20 11.95 7.83
CA ARG A 355 -3.53 13.05 6.92
C ARG A 355 -3.08 12.75 5.51
N ALA A 356 -3.63 13.49 4.56
CA ALA A 356 -3.05 13.54 3.22
C ALA A 356 -1.66 14.20 3.29
N LEU A 357 -0.78 13.84 2.35
CA LEU A 357 0.54 14.45 2.18
C LEU A 357 0.61 15.12 0.80
N VAL A 358 1.39 16.19 0.71
CA VAL A 358 1.72 16.83 -0.57
C VAL A 358 3.21 17.15 -0.63
N GLN A 359 3.86 16.84 -1.75
CA GLN A 359 5.26 17.18 -2.00
C GLN A 359 5.39 17.86 -3.36
N ALA A 360 6.06 19.02 -3.36
CA ALA A 360 6.37 19.72 -4.60
C ALA A 360 7.58 19.07 -5.31
N HIS A 361 7.48 18.93 -6.63
CA HIS A 361 8.55 18.49 -7.51
C HIS A 361 8.73 19.51 -8.65
N GLY A 362 9.93 20.08 -8.76
CA GLY A 362 10.25 21.13 -9.73
C GLY A 362 10.22 22.54 -9.13
N GLU A 363 10.61 23.53 -9.93
CA GLU A 363 10.72 24.93 -9.52
C GLU A 363 9.82 25.85 -10.37
N GLY A 364 9.41 26.97 -9.76
CA GLY A 364 8.64 28.02 -10.40
C GLY A 364 7.30 27.54 -10.97
N VAL A 365 6.95 28.02 -12.17
CA VAL A 365 5.66 27.74 -12.82
C VAL A 365 5.49 26.29 -13.30
N THR A 366 6.58 25.52 -13.37
CA THR A 366 6.55 24.12 -13.79
C THR A 366 6.46 23.14 -12.62
N ALA A 367 6.55 23.64 -11.38
CA ALA A 367 6.43 22.84 -10.18
C ALA A 367 5.08 22.10 -10.16
N ARG A 368 5.13 20.82 -9.82
CA ARG A 368 3.96 19.95 -9.70
C ARG A 368 3.89 19.39 -8.29
N ASP A 369 2.70 19.47 -7.70
CA ASP A 369 2.42 18.84 -6.41
C ASP A 369 2.07 17.36 -6.65
N VAL A 370 2.78 16.46 -5.99
CA VAL A 370 2.38 15.06 -5.84
C VAL A 370 1.52 14.98 -4.59
N TRP A 371 0.24 14.65 -4.77
CA TRP A 371 -0.71 14.43 -3.70
C TRP A 371 -0.75 12.96 -3.31
N ILE A 372 -0.83 12.68 -2.00
CA ILE A 372 -0.92 11.33 -1.45
C ILE A 372 -2.10 11.32 -0.48
N ASN A 373 -3.14 10.58 -0.83
CA ASN A 373 -4.28 10.36 0.04
C ASN A 373 -3.90 9.49 1.24
N PRO A 374 -4.63 9.54 2.37
CA PRO A 374 -4.36 8.72 3.54
C PRO A 374 -4.31 7.21 3.21
N PRO A 375 -3.56 6.38 3.97
CA PRO A 375 -3.41 4.95 3.71
C PRO A 375 -4.75 4.22 3.66
N PRO A 376 -4.82 3.08 2.95
CA PRO A 376 -6.04 2.29 2.85
C PRO A 376 -6.47 1.79 4.23
N ILE A 377 -7.79 1.68 4.44
CA ILE A 377 -8.34 1.04 5.64
C ILE A 377 -8.07 -0.48 5.53
N PRO A 378 -7.48 -1.11 6.56
CA PRO A 378 -7.23 -2.54 6.57
C PRO A 378 -8.49 -3.37 6.28
N LEU A 379 -8.30 -4.55 5.72
CA LEU A 379 -9.33 -5.55 5.50
C LEU A 379 -9.80 -6.13 6.83
N THR A 380 -11.10 -6.41 6.90
CA THR A 380 -11.65 -7.26 7.96
C THR A 380 -11.26 -8.72 7.74
N THR A 381 -11.36 -9.56 8.78
CA THR A 381 -11.08 -11.00 8.66
C THR A 381 -11.93 -11.64 7.56
N ALA A 382 -13.23 -11.31 7.48
CA ALA A 382 -14.09 -11.82 6.42
C ALA A 382 -13.66 -11.38 5.01
N GLU A 383 -13.14 -10.16 4.86
CA GLU A 383 -12.60 -9.69 3.58
C GLU A 383 -11.24 -10.31 3.26
N MET A 384 -10.38 -10.53 4.26
CA MET A 384 -9.14 -11.30 4.09
C MET A 384 -9.46 -12.70 3.60
N ASP A 385 -10.35 -13.42 4.29
CA ASP A 385 -10.79 -14.76 3.88
C ASP A 385 -11.32 -14.74 2.45
N THR A 386 -12.13 -13.74 2.09
CA THR A 386 -12.63 -13.57 0.71
C THR A 386 -11.49 -13.47 -0.31
N VAL A 387 -10.41 -12.74 -0.01
CA VAL A 387 -9.28 -12.54 -0.93
C VAL A 387 -8.45 -13.82 -1.07
N PHE A 388 -8.25 -14.57 0.02
CA PHE A 388 -7.45 -15.80 0.01
C PHE A 388 -8.23 -17.02 -0.50
N ASP A 389 -9.56 -17.02 -0.38
CA ASP A 389 -10.45 -18.09 -0.86
C ASP A 389 -10.83 -17.91 -2.36
N LEU A 390 -10.28 -16.92 -3.06
CA LEU A 390 -10.47 -16.77 -4.51
C LEU A 390 -9.94 -18.02 -5.26
N PRO A 391 -10.47 -18.32 -6.47
CA PRO A 391 -10.15 -19.55 -7.19
C PRO A 391 -8.77 -19.51 -7.85
N TYR A 392 -7.70 -19.55 -7.05
CA TYR A 392 -6.33 -19.63 -7.52
C TYR A 392 -6.02 -21.02 -8.08
N ALA A 393 -5.28 -21.09 -9.18
CA ALA A 393 -4.75 -22.35 -9.72
C ALA A 393 -3.63 -22.93 -8.84
N ARG A 394 -2.98 -22.09 -8.02
CA ARG A 394 -1.81 -22.41 -7.18
C ARG A 394 -0.61 -22.97 -7.96
N SER A 395 -0.51 -22.64 -9.24
CA SER A 395 0.61 -23.04 -10.10
C SER A 395 1.03 -21.92 -11.04
N PRO A 396 2.23 -22.02 -11.64
CA PRO A 396 2.63 -21.17 -12.75
C PRO A 396 1.69 -21.32 -13.93
N HIS A 397 1.67 -20.31 -14.79
CA HIS A 397 0.92 -20.37 -16.03
C HIS A 397 1.42 -21.52 -16.93
N PRO A 398 0.53 -22.29 -17.59
CA PRO A 398 0.93 -23.43 -18.43
C PRO A 398 1.88 -23.09 -19.58
N ALA A 399 1.93 -21.82 -20.01
CA ALA A 399 2.88 -21.35 -21.03
C ALA A 399 4.36 -21.53 -20.64
N TYR A 400 4.65 -21.70 -19.34
CA TYR A 400 6.00 -21.97 -18.84
C TYR A 400 6.27 -23.46 -18.64
N ALA A 401 5.29 -24.34 -18.85
CA ALA A 401 5.46 -25.75 -18.58
C ALA A 401 6.42 -26.43 -19.57
N ASP A 402 7.08 -27.50 -19.13
CA ASP A 402 7.86 -28.36 -20.02
C ASP A 402 6.94 -29.22 -20.91
N GLU A 403 7.55 -30.08 -21.74
CA GLU A 403 6.83 -30.99 -22.65
C GLU A 403 5.86 -31.95 -21.92
N ASN A 404 6.10 -32.20 -20.63
CA ASN A 404 5.27 -33.06 -19.79
C ASN A 404 4.24 -32.27 -18.97
N GLY A 405 4.17 -30.94 -19.13
CA GLY A 405 3.29 -30.08 -18.35
C GLY A 405 3.78 -29.84 -16.91
N SER A 406 5.07 -30.06 -16.63
CA SER A 406 5.70 -29.78 -15.34
C SER A 406 6.34 -28.40 -15.28
N HIS A 407 6.49 -27.88 -14.07
CA HIS A 407 7.20 -26.64 -13.75
C HIS A 407 8.43 -26.90 -12.86
N ASP A 408 8.98 -28.11 -12.96
CA ASP A 408 10.20 -28.51 -12.25
C ASP A 408 11.41 -28.50 -13.20
N GLY A 409 12.61 -28.66 -12.67
CA GLY A 409 13.82 -28.77 -13.49
C GLY A 409 14.14 -27.49 -14.26
N ALA A 410 14.15 -27.56 -15.59
CA ALA A 410 14.56 -26.45 -16.46
C ALA A 410 13.54 -25.31 -16.56
N THR A 411 12.27 -25.57 -16.25
CA THR A 411 11.19 -24.56 -16.29
C THR A 411 10.82 -24.01 -14.92
N LYS A 412 11.59 -24.38 -13.88
CA LYS A 412 11.32 -24.00 -12.50
C LYS A 412 11.26 -22.48 -12.31
N ILE A 413 10.37 -22.05 -11.43
CA ILE A 413 10.32 -20.68 -10.91
C ILE A 413 10.67 -20.77 -9.42
N PRO A 414 11.90 -20.46 -9.01
CA PRO A 414 12.36 -20.69 -7.63
C PRO A 414 11.46 -20.07 -6.56
N ALA A 415 10.93 -18.86 -6.81
CA ALA A 415 10.02 -18.20 -5.88
C ALA A 415 8.72 -19.00 -5.67
N TRP A 416 8.17 -19.64 -6.72
CA TRP A 416 6.99 -20.49 -6.60
C TRP A 416 7.33 -21.82 -5.91
N GLU A 417 8.46 -22.44 -6.24
CA GLU A 417 8.90 -23.70 -5.63
C GLU A 417 9.00 -23.57 -4.10
N MET A 418 9.52 -22.44 -3.61
CA MET A 418 9.63 -22.15 -2.17
C MET A 418 8.28 -22.00 -1.47
N ILE A 419 7.27 -21.46 -2.15
CA ILE A 419 5.98 -21.06 -1.53
C ILE A 419 4.81 -21.96 -1.88
N ARG A 420 4.96 -22.94 -2.78
CA ARG A 420 3.84 -23.79 -3.25
C ARG A 420 3.12 -24.56 -2.13
N PHE A 421 3.83 -24.84 -1.03
CA PHE A 421 3.30 -25.49 0.19
C PHE A 421 3.29 -24.55 1.41
N SER A 422 3.33 -23.23 1.19
CA SER A 422 3.19 -22.21 2.24
C SER A 422 1.74 -21.69 2.31
N VAL A 423 1.31 -21.28 3.50
CA VAL A 423 0.01 -20.68 3.76
C VAL A 423 0.20 -19.35 4.45
N ASN A 424 -0.33 -18.27 3.89
CA ASN A 424 -0.26 -16.95 4.52
C ASN A 424 -1.37 -16.80 5.56
N ILE A 425 -1.04 -16.60 6.83
CA ILE A 425 -2.04 -16.55 7.92
C ILE A 425 -2.45 -15.12 8.31
N MET A 426 -1.62 -14.13 7.97
CA MET A 426 -1.86 -12.72 8.30
C MET A 426 -1.06 -11.75 7.42
N ARG A 427 -1.50 -10.48 7.43
CA ARG A 427 -0.75 -9.34 6.87
C ARG A 427 -0.56 -8.22 7.90
N GLY A 428 0.43 -7.38 7.65
CA GLY A 428 0.80 -6.24 8.50
C GLY A 428 1.81 -6.61 9.59
N CYS A 429 2.48 -5.61 10.13
CA CYS A 429 3.50 -5.78 11.18
C CYS A 429 3.49 -4.60 12.14
N PHE A 430 3.13 -4.83 13.41
CA PHE A 430 3.13 -3.77 14.43
C PHE A 430 4.56 -3.38 14.88
N GLY A 431 5.57 -4.19 14.54
CA GLY A 431 6.96 -3.99 14.97
C GLY A 431 7.61 -2.71 14.44
N GLY A 432 7.15 -2.18 13.30
CA GLY A 432 7.56 -0.86 12.82
C GLY A 432 9.06 -0.70 12.57
N CYS A 433 9.79 -1.79 12.32
CA CYS A 433 11.23 -1.77 12.11
C CYS A 433 11.60 -0.87 10.91
N THR A 434 12.55 0.04 11.11
CA THR A 434 12.98 1.01 10.08
C THR A 434 13.66 0.37 8.87
N PHE A 435 14.12 -0.88 8.99
CA PHE A 435 14.72 -1.65 7.89
C PHE A 435 13.70 -2.49 7.11
N CYS A 436 12.45 -2.58 7.59
CA CYS A 436 11.46 -3.51 7.06
C CYS A 436 10.39 -2.76 6.24
N SER A 437 10.19 -3.16 5.00
CA SER A 437 9.18 -2.57 4.10
C SER A 437 7.74 -2.98 4.43
N ILE A 438 7.53 -4.02 5.25
CA ILE A 438 6.18 -4.52 5.58
C ILE A 438 5.33 -3.41 6.20
N THR A 439 5.89 -2.62 7.11
CA THR A 439 5.15 -1.52 7.75
C THR A 439 4.74 -0.42 6.76
N GLU A 440 5.59 -0.11 5.78
CA GLU A 440 5.29 0.90 4.77
C GLU A 440 4.34 0.41 3.68
N HIS A 441 4.35 -0.89 3.40
CA HIS A 441 3.52 -1.49 2.35
C HIS A 441 2.21 -2.07 2.93
N GLU A 442 2.28 -3.03 3.85
CA GLU A 442 1.09 -3.68 4.40
C GLU A 442 0.46 -2.91 5.57
N GLY A 443 1.24 -2.04 6.22
CA GLY A 443 0.80 -1.26 7.37
C GLY A 443 1.15 -1.88 8.72
N ARG A 444 0.86 -1.12 9.80
CA ARG A 444 1.13 -1.53 11.20
C ARG A 444 0.03 -2.36 11.83
N ILE A 445 -1.14 -2.40 11.20
CA ILE A 445 -2.32 -3.07 11.74
C ILE A 445 -2.32 -4.51 11.24
N ILE A 446 -2.38 -5.45 12.18
CA ILE A 446 -2.46 -6.87 11.86
C ILE A 446 -3.85 -7.20 11.31
N GLN A 447 -3.86 -7.90 10.18
CA GLN A 447 -5.04 -8.45 9.52
C GLN A 447 -4.92 -9.96 9.53
N SER A 448 -5.69 -10.63 10.39
CA SER A 448 -5.69 -12.08 10.53
C SER A 448 -6.79 -12.70 9.69
N ARG A 449 -6.47 -13.82 9.04
CA ARG A 449 -7.46 -14.73 8.45
C ARG A 449 -8.17 -15.52 9.52
N SER A 450 -9.34 -16.08 9.20
CA SER A 450 -9.98 -17.04 10.08
C SER A 450 -9.26 -18.39 10.05
N GLU A 451 -9.37 -19.13 11.15
CA GLU A 451 -8.90 -20.52 11.23
C GLU A 451 -9.54 -21.37 10.13
N GLU A 452 -10.84 -21.18 9.87
CA GLU A 452 -11.57 -21.93 8.86
C GLU A 452 -11.06 -21.65 7.45
N SER A 453 -10.69 -20.39 7.10
CA SER A 453 -10.08 -20.09 5.80
C SER A 453 -8.69 -20.71 5.67
N ILE A 454 -7.89 -20.69 6.73
CA ILE A 454 -6.56 -21.33 6.75
C ILE A 454 -6.69 -22.85 6.53
N ILE A 455 -7.61 -23.51 7.23
CA ILE A 455 -7.84 -24.95 7.07
C ILE A 455 -8.29 -25.27 5.64
N ARG A 456 -9.22 -24.50 5.06
CA ARG A 456 -9.63 -24.68 3.66
C ARG A 456 -8.47 -24.56 2.69
N GLU A 457 -7.55 -23.61 2.89
CA GLU A 457 -6.37 -23.48 2.03
C GLU A 457 -5.42 -24.67 2.18
N VAL A 458 -5.23 -25.19 3.40
CA VAL A 458 -4.43 -26.40 3.64
C VAL A 458 -5.04 -27.62 2.93
N GLU A 459 -6.37 -27.77 2.98
CA GLU A 459 -7.10 -28.82 2.24
C GLU A 459 -6.94 -28.64 0.72
N ASP A 460 -7.03 -27.41 0.23
CA ASP A 460 -6.79 -27.08 -1.18
C ASP A 460 -5.36 -27.42 -1.63
N ILE A 461 -4.36 -27.18 -0.77
CA ILE A 461 -2.96 -27.60 -1.04
C ILE A 461 -2.87 -29.12 -1.14
N ARG A 462 -3.45 -29.84 -0.17
CA ARG A 462 -3.49 -31.30 -0.14
C ARG A 462 -4.10 -31.88 -1.42
N ASP A 463 -5.19 -31.28 -1.89
CA ASP A 463 -6.00 -31.84 -2.98
C ASP A 463 -5.54 -31.40 -4.37
N LYS A 464 -5.00 -30.18 -4.53
CA LYS A 464 -4.70 -29.58 -5.84
C LYS A 464 -3.22 -29.49 -6.17
N VAL A 465 -2.32 -29.38 -5.18
CA VAL A 465 -0.90 -29.10 -5.44
C VAL A 465 -0.10 -30.39 -5.56
N LYS A 466 0.43 -30.65 -6.76
CA LYS A 466 1.25 -31.83 -7.03
C LYS A 466 2.49 -31.86 -6.14
N GLY A 467 2.83 -33.06 -5.64
CA GLY A 467 4.04 -33.29 -4.84
C GLY A 467 3.92 -32.90 -3.37
N PHE A 468 2.72 -32.60 -2.87
CA PHE A 468 2.52 -32.33 -1.44
C PHE A 468 2.77 -33.60 -0.61
N THR A 469 3.63 -33.49 0.40
CA THR A 469 4.07 -34.61 1.24
C THR A 469 3.36 -34.69 2.59
N GLY A 470 2.41 -33.79 2.86
CA GLY A 470 1.73 -33.67 4.16
C GLY A 470 2.31 -32.58 5.08
N THR A 471 3.41 -31.92 4.68
CA THR A 471 4.06 -30.87 5.46
C THR A 471 3.86 -29.51 4.82
N ILE A 472 3.27 -28.57 5.56
CA ILE A 472 3.27 -27.14 5.21
C ILE A 472 4.67 -26.59 5.48
N SER A 473 5.30 -26.00 4.46
CA SER A 473 6.70 -25.57 4.53
C SER A 473 6.90 -24.29 5.35
N ASP A 474 5.89 -23.43 5.36
CA ASP A 474 5.96 -22.11 5.97
C ASP A 474 4.56 -21.55 6.28
N LEU A 475 4.49 -20.72 7.32
CA LEU A 475 3.31 -19.93 7.66
C LEU A 475 3.62 -18.46 7.38
N GLY A 476 3.11 -17.96 6.26
CA GLY A 476 3.40 -16.63 5.75
C GLY A 476 2.94 -15.53 6.72
N GLY A 477 3.86 -14.58 6.96
CA GLY A 477 3.69 -13.43 7.84
C GLY A 477 5.04 -12.88 8.30
N PRO A 478 5.07 -11.87 9.18
CA PRO A 478 6.30 -11.44 9.85
C PRO A 478 6.99 -12.57 10.63
N THR A 479 8.30 -12.44 10.85
CA THR A 479 9.11 -13.43 11.60
C THR A 479 8.55 -13.75 12.99
N ALA A 480 7.98 -12.75 13.67
CA ALA A 480 7.26 -12.97 14.91
C ALA A 480 5.82 -13.37 14.60
N ASN A 481 5.29 -14.38 15.30
CA ASN A 481 3.88 -14.70 15.19
C ASN A 481 3.04 -13.57 15.82
N MET A 482 2.30 -12.86 14.98
CA MET A 482 1.39 -11.78 15.35
C MET A 482 -0.08 -12.15 15.07
N TYR A 483 -0.36 -13.40 14.67
CA TYR A 483 -1.70 -13.91 14.42
C TYR A 483 -2.52 -13.84 15.73
N ARG A 484 -3.80 -13.49 15.60
CA ARG A 484 -4.69 -13.22 16.73
C ARG A 484 -5.91 -14.11 16.66
#